data_AF-A0A484ZKT4-F1
#
_entry.id   AF-A0A484ZKT4-F1
#
_cell.length_a   1.000
_cell.length_b   1.000
_cell.length_c   1.000
_cell.angle_alpha   90.00
_cell.angle_beta   90.00
_cell.angle_gamma   90.00
#
_symmetry.space_group_name_H-M   'P 1'
#
loop_
_entity.id
_entity.type
_entity.pdbx_description
1 polymer ?
#
loop_
_entity_poly.entity_id
_entity_poly.type
_entity_poly.pdbx_seq_one_letter_code
_entity_poly.pdbx_strand_id
1 'polypeptide(L)'
;MGTLGSLSWVDQPSATYVWKHNGTPLAPAQLSTPLYTSFPGSVVTLEVGAEVLTTTQTGSPWMNNSPILTSTYTLNVPAAPIPLPASVKLNVNGYQFAGNSGFPRTGYTNATYQIWMNGTSSATNNAYVFTSDSPWVSVGRSTGIITLTGKPASGYTAAVINIAATNGSMSYEHVVNPRLWGSVSAPARSAGTDGATVCPSPQTAGHRNKACRIRFTNDTTEPGT
;
A
#
# COMPACT_ATOMS: atom_id res chain seq x y z
N MET A 1 -25.87 1.91 -60.87
CA MET A 1 -26.37 2.55 -59.63
C MET A 1 -25.39 2.19 -58.52
N GLY A 2 -24.48 3.10 -58.18
CA GLY A 2 -23.43 2.83 -57.20
C GLY A 2 -23.91 3.13 -55.80
N THR A 3 -23.90 2.15 -54.91
CA THR A 3 -24.08 2.34 -53.48
C THR A 3 -22.89 3.16 -52.95
N LEU A 4 -23.12 4.43 -52.64
CA LEU A 4 -22.14 5.27 -51.94
C LEU A 4 -21.94 4.68 -50.54
N GLY A 5 -20.76 4.13 -50.28
CA GLY A 5 -20.39 3.62 -48.95
C GLY A 5 -20.27 4.78 -47.96
N SER A 6 -21.01 4.69 -46.85
CA SER A 6 -20.84 5.57 -45.70
C SER A 6 -19.75 5.00 -44.79
N LEU A 7 -18.80 5.82 -44.38
CA LEU A 7 -17.81 5.48 -43.36
C LEU A 7 -18.22 6.16 -42.06
N SER A 8 -18.28 5.38 -40.98
CA SER A 8 -18.57 5.88 -39.63
C SER A 8 -17.49 5.41 -38.66
N TRP A 9 -17.11 6.30 -37.74
CA TRP A 9 -16.19 5.97 -36.64
C TRP A 9 -16.52 6.80 -35.40
N VAL A 10 -16.15 6.29 -34.23
CA VAL A 10 -16.29 7.00 -32.95
C VAL A 10 -15.11 7.96 -32.81
N ASP A 11 -15.39 9.22 -32.55
CA ASP A 11 -14.39 10.25 -32.24
C ASP A 11 -13.93 10.12 -30.79
N GLN A 12 -13.02 9.18 -30.55
CA GLN A 12 -12.48 8.93 -29.21
C GLN A 12 -11.81 10.16 -28.57
N PRO A 13 -11.07 11.03 -29.31
CA PRO A 13 -10.48 12.25 -28.76
C PRO A 13 -11.47 13.25 -28.13
N SER A 14 -12.73 13.30 -28.59
CA SER A 14 -13.77 14.19 -28.03
C SER A 14 -14.61 13.53 -26.93
N ALA A 15 -14.25 12.31 -26.51
CA ALA A 15 -14.99 11.58 -25.49
C ALA A 15 -15.04 12.36 -24.16
N THR A 16 -16.24 12.43 -23.60
CA THR A 16 -16.53 12.98 -22.28
C THR A 16 -16.70 11.84 -21.26
N TYR A 17 -16.18 12.04 -20.06
CA TYR A 17 -16.18 11.05 -18.98
C TYR A 17 -16.89 11.64 -17.76
N VAL A 18 -18.01 11.04 -17.36
CA VAL A 18 -18.77 11.50 -16.20
C VAL A 18 -18.93 10.34 -15.22
N TRP A 19 -18.19 10.40 -14.12
CA TRP A 19 -18.39 9.50 -12.99
C TRP A 19 -19.62 9.91 -12.20
N LYS A 20 -20.48 8.96 -11.86
CA LYS A 20 -21.72 9.19 -11.10
C LYS A 20 -21.86 8.17 -9.97
N HIS A 21 -22.43 8.59 -8.85
CA HIS A 21 -22.88 7.71 -7.78
C HIS A 21 -24.37 7.94 -7.55
N ASN A 22 -25.18 6.89 -7.71
CA ASN A 22 -26.66 6.98 -7.67
C ASN A 22 -27.24 8.08 -8.57
N GLY A 23 -26.65 8.28 -9.77
CA GLY A 23 -27.09 9.28 -10.75
C GLY A 23 -26.48 10.69 -10.56
N THR A 24 -25.82 10.97 -9.43
CA THR A 24 -25.19 12.27 -9.16
C THR A 24 -23.73 12.28 -9.61
N PRO A 25 -23.28 13.26 -10.42
CA PRO A 25 -21.88 13.39 -10.82
C PRO A 25 -20.93 13.56 -9.62
N LEU A 26 -19.78 12.88 -9.66
CA LEU A 26 -18.74 13.01 -8.65
C LEU A 26 -18.02 14.36 -8.77
N ALA A 27 -17.71 14.98 -7.64
CA ALA A 27 -16.94 16.21 -7.58
C ALA A 27 -15.45 15.94 -7.88
N PRO A 28 -14.69 16.92 -8.42
CA PRO A 28 -13.26 16.77 -8.68
C PRO A 28 -12.45 16.30 -7.47
N ALA A 29 -12.79 16.80 -6.27
CA ALA A 29 -12.12 16.40 -5.03
C ALA A 29 -12.30 14.90 -4.70
N GLN A 30 -13.46 14.31 -5.06
CA GLN A 30 -13.74 12.89 -4.83
C GLN A 30 -12.99 12.00 -5.83
N LEU A 31 -12.74 12.51 -7.04
CA LEU A 31 -11.95 11.83 -8.07
C LEU A 31 -10.43 11.96 -7.83
N SER A 32 -10.00 12.95 -7.04
CA SER A 32 -8.59 13.12 -6.65
C SER A 32 -8.14 12.22 -5.49
N THR A 33 -9.07 11.47 -4.88
CA THR A 33 -8.79 10.51 -3.81
C THR A 33 -9.22 9.10 -4.22
N PRO A 34 -8.68 8.04 -3.61
CA PRO A 34 -9.16 6.69 -3.88
C PRO A 34 -10.67 6.58 -3.60
N LEU A 35 -11.46 6.03 -4.54
CA LEU A 35 -12.93 6.06 -4.47
C LEU A 35 -13.53 5.45 -3.19
N TYR A 36 -12.84 4.48 -2.56
CA TYR A 36 -13.29 3.87 -1.31
C TYR A 36 -13.30 4.86 -0.13
N THR A 37 -12.67 6.03 -0.23
CA THR A 37 -12.72 7.05 0.83
C THR A 37 -14.09 7.72 0.92
N SER A 38 -14.76 7.89 -0.21
CA SER A 38 -16.06 8.56 -0.29
C SER A 38 -17.21 7.58 -0.55
N PHE A 39 -16.93 6.43 -1.16
CA PHE A 39 -17.94 5.46 -1.60
C PHE A 39 -17.55 4.01 -1.23
N PRO A 40 -17.15 3.71 0.02
CA PRO A 40 -16.71 2.36 0.39
C PRO A 40 -17.82 1.33 0.15
N GLY A 41 -17.47 0.21 -0.50
CA GLY A 41 -18.38 -0.91 -0.74
C GLY A 41 -19.57 -0.57 -1.65
N SER A 42 -19.55 0.59 -2.32
CA SER A 42 -20.65 1.06 -3.16
C SER A 42 -20.37 0.79 -4.64
N VAL A 43 -21.37 1.00 -5.49
CA VAL A 43 -21.21 0.93 -6.95
C VAL A 43 -21.21 2.36 -7.50
N VAL A 44 -20.16 2.70 -8.25
CA VAL A 44 -20.05 3.97 -8.98
C VAL A 44 -20.18 3.65 -10.47
N THR A 45 -20.82 4.54 -11.25
CA THR A 45 -20.93 4.40 -12.70
C THR A 45 -20.03 5.39 -13.42
N LEU A 46 -19.48 4.98 -14.55
CA LEU A 46 -18.79 5.85 -15.50
C LEU A 46 -19.62 5.91 -16.77
N GLU A 47 -20.10 7.10 -17.10
CA GLU A 47 -20.76 7.39 -18.37
C GLU A 47 -19.73 7.98 -19.33
N VAL A 48 -19.55 7.32 -20.47
CA VAL A 48 -18.65 7.75 -21.55
C VAL A 48 -19.51 8.15 -22.73
N GLY A 49 -19.43 9.43 -23.14
CA GLY A 49 -20.14 9.96 -24.31
C GLY A 49 -19.15 10.44 -25.35
N ALA A 50 -19.21 9.91 -26.57
CA ALA A 50 -18.35 10.33 -27.69
C ALA A 50 -19.17 10.55 -28.96
N GLU A 51 -18.76 11.50 -29.79
CA GLU A 51 -19.41 11.75 -31.07
C GLU A 51 -19.13 10.64 -32.08
N VAL A 52 -20.13 10.30 -32.90
CA VAL A 52 -19.94 9.45 -34.07
C VAL A 52 -19.79 10.34 -35.30
N LEU A 53 -18.58 10.35 -35.86
CA LEU A 53 -18.30 11.05 -37.10
C LEU A 53 -18.66 10.16 -38.28
N THR A 54 -19.25 10.78 -39.30
CA THR A 54 -19.65 10.11 -40.52
C THR A 54 -19.23 10.94 -41.72
N THR A 55 -18.65 10.28 -42.72
CA THR A 55 -18.31 10.92 -43.98
C THR A 55 -18.63 9.99 -45.14
N THR A 56 -18.94 10.59 -46.28
CA THR A 56 -19.01 9.85 -47.54
C THR A 56 -17.60 9.55 -48.02
N GLN A 57 -17.41 8.45 -48.76
CA GLN A 57 -16.11 8.10 -49.35
C GLN A 57 -15.48 9.23 -50.20
N THR A 58 -16.31 10.16 -50.68
CA THR A 58 -15.92 11.32 -51.50
C THR A 58 -15.79 12.64 -50.71
N GLY A 59 -15.97 12.63 -49.39
CA GLY A 59 -15.77 13.80 -48.52
C GLY A 59 -16.85 14.89 -48.60
N SER A 60 -18.02 14.60 -49.17
CA SER A 60 -19.20 15.47 -49.18
C SER A 60 -20.45 14.70 -49.61
N PRO A 61 -21.61 14.84 -48.94
CA PRO A 61 -21.88 15.76 -47.84
C PRO A 61 -21.33 15.29 -46.48
N TRP A 62 -21.08 16.25 -45.59
CA TRP A 62 -20.83 16.04 -44.16
C TRP A 62 -22.16 16.09 -43.42
N MET A 63 -22.43 15.16 -42.51
CA MET A 63 -23.59 15.29 -41.62
C MET A 63 -23.34 16.43 -40.64
N ASN A 64 -24.31 17.33 -40.50
CA ASN A 64 -24.26 18.50 -39.61
C ASN A 64 -24.57 18.15 -38.14
N ASN A 65 -25.00 16.91 -37.88
CA ASN A 65 -25.37 16.42 -36.56
C ASN A 65 -24.65 15.09 -36.30
N SER A 66 -23.62 15.11 -35.44
CA SER A 66 -22.97 13.91 -34.92
C SER A 66 -23.80 13.36 -33.75
N PRO A 67 -24.35 12.14 -33.81
CA PRO A 67 -24.98 11.55 -32.64
C PRO A 67 -23.92 11.23 -31.58
N ILE A 68 -24.25 11.43 -30.31
CA ILE A 68 -23.42 10.99 -29.19
C ILE A 68 -23.74 9.53 -28.90
N LEU A 69 -22.73 8.67 -28.99
CA LEU A 69 -22.80 7.32 -28.48
C LEU A 69 -22.44 7.32 -26.99
N THR A 70 -23.37 6.89 -26.15
CA THR A 70 -23.16 6.80 -24.70
C THR A 70 -23.02 5.35 -24.27
N SER A 71 -21.98 5.06 -23.48
CA SER A 71 -21.78 3.77 -22.81
C SER A 71 -21.65 3.98 -21.31
N THR A 72 -22.28 3.11 -20.54
CA THR A 72 -22.23 3.17 -19.07
C THR A 72 -21.52 1.94 -18.53
N TYR A 73 -20.49 2.18 -17.71
CA TYR A 73 -19.73 1.16 -17.02
C TYR A 73 -20.06 1.20 -15.53
N THR A 74 -20.15 0.04 -14.89
CA THR A 74 -20.27 -0.08 -13.44
C THR A 74 -18.91 -0.44 -12.85
N LEU A 75 -18.55 0.24 -11.77
CA LEU A 75 -17.37 -0.02 -10.97
C LEU A 75 -17.79 -0.35 -9.55
N ASN A 76 -17.45 -1.55 -9.09
CA ASN A 76 -17.62 -1.92 -7.69
C ASN A 76 -16.45 -1.34 -6.89
N VAL A 77 -16.75 -0.40 -6.00
CA VAL A 77 -15.75 0.20 -5.12
C VAL A 77 -15.51 -0.76 -3.96
N PRO A 78 -14.25 -1.11 -3.65
CA PRO A 78 -13.95 -1.96 -2.52
C PRO A 78 -14.42 -1.31 -1.21
N ALA A 79 -14.68 -2.12 -0.19
CA ALA A 79 -14.91 -1.62 1.17
C ALA A 79 -13.70 -0.81 1.65
N ALA A 80 -13.93 0.12 2.58
CA ALA A 80 -12.83 0.85 3.20
C ALA A 80 -11.89 -0.12 3.94
N PRO A 81 -10.57 0.12 3.90
CA PRO A 81 -9.61 -0.55 4.75
C PRO A 81 -10.03 -0.58 6.23
N ILE A 82 -10.06 -1.76 6.83
CA ILE A 82 -10.31 -1.89 8.27
C ILE A 82 -8.95 -1.93 8.97
N PRO A 83 -8.59 -0.93 9.79
CA PRO A 83 -7.32 -0.95 10.49
C PRO A 83 -7.27 -2.11 11.49
N LEU A 84 -6.07 -2.68 11.68
CA LEU A 84 -5.85 -3.75 12.65
C LEU A 84 -6.26 -3.29 14.07
N PRO A 85 -7.14 -4.02 14.79
CA PRO A 85 -7.66 -3.57 16.08
C PRO A 85 -6.61 -3.67 17.21
N ALA A 86 -6.81 -2.92 18.29
CA ALA A 86 -5.91 -2.90 19.45
C ALA A 86 -5.82 -4.24 20.21
N SER A 87 -6.83 -5.10 20.05
CA SER A 87 -6.88 -6.45 20.60
C SER A 87 -5.84 -7.37 19.97
N VAL A 88 -5.55 -7.21 18.68
CA VAL A 88 -4.46 -7.91 18.01
C VAL A 88 -3.12 -7.40 18.55
N LYS A 89 -2.14 -8.31 18.68
CA LYS A 89 -0.79 -7.96 19.16
C LYS A 89 0.25 -8.14 18.09
N LEU A 90 1.26 -7.27 18.12
CA LEU A 90 2.47 -7.35 17.32
C LEU A 90 3.59 -7.78 18.26
N ASN A 91 4.02 -9.03 18.16
CA ASN A 91 5.04 -9.62 19.01
C ASN A 91 6.43 -9.50 18.38
N VAL A 92 7.38 -8.98 19.15
CA VAL A 92 8.77 -8.75 18.76
C VAL A 92 9.66 -9.27 19.88
N ASN A 93 10.25 -10.45 19.72
CA ASN A 93 11.13 -11.07 20.73
C ASN A 93 10.53 -11.05 22.15
N GLY A 94 9.24 -11.33 22.30
CA GLY A 94 8.52 -11.37 23.58
C GLY A 94 7.91 -10.04 24.03
N TYR A 95 8.27 -8.92 23.39
CA TYR A 95 7.60 -7.62 23.61
C TYR A 95 6.36 -7.51 22.72
N GLN A 96 5.27 -6.99 23.28
CA GLN A 96 3.98 -6.92 22.61
C GLN A 96 3.55 -5.46 22.44
N PHE A 97 3.18 -5.11 21.20
CA PHE A 97 2.56 -3.83 20.87
C PHE A 97 1.11 -4.06 20.43
N ALA A 98 0.24 -3.08 20.64
CA ALA A 98 -1.12 -3.14 20.11
C ALA A 98 -1.11 -3.03 18.57
N GLY A 99 -2.01 -3.74 17.89
CA GLY A 99 -2.13 -3.75 16.42
C GLY A 99 -2.28 -2.37 15.79
N ASN A 100 -2.92 -1.43 16.49
CA ASN A 100 -3.13 -0.06 16.05
C ASN A 100 -2.12 0.96 16.61
N SER A 101 -1.01 0.51 17.21
CA SER A 101 -0.03 1.39 17.87
C SER A 101 0.81 2.25 16.89
N GLY A 102 0.76 1.94 15.59
CA GLY A 102 1.66 2.50 14.59
C GLY A 102 3.08 1.95 14.67
N PHE A 103 3.28 0.83 15.37
CA PHE A 103 4.49 0.01 15.26
C PHE A 103 4.55 -0.64 13.86
N PRO A 104 5.73 -0.76 13.23
CA PRO A 104 7.05 -0.28 13.67
C PRO A 104 7.34 1.16 13.22
N ARG A 105 8.01 1.94 14.08
CA ARG A 105 8.53 3.28 13.73
C ARG A 105 10.00 3.28 13.28
N THR A 106 10.68 2.16 13.48
CA THR A 106 12.08 1.94 13.13
C THR A 106 12.21 0.58 12.46
N GLY A 107 13.10 0.46 11.48
CA GLY A 107 13.38 -0.80 10.80
C GLY A 107 14.87 -0.99 10.54
N TYR A 108 15.27 -2.24 10.33
CA TYR A 108 16.56 -2.62 9.78
C TYR A 108 16.36 -3.89 8.95
N THR A 109 17.30 -4.19 8.05
CA THR A 109 17.21 -5.37 7.19
C THR A 109 17.20 -6.65 8.03
N ASN A 110 16.29 -7.57 7.72
CA ASN A 110 16.00 -8.80 8.45
C ASN A 110 15.38 -8.60 9.85
N ALA A 111 14.90 -7.40 10.17
CA ALA A 111 14.05 -7.22 11.34
C ALA A 111 12.75 -8.03 11.16
N THR A 112 12.41 -8.84 12.16
CA THR A 112 11.22 -9.67 12.15
C THR A 112 10.31 -9.38 13.32
N TYR A 113 9.01 -9.56 13.10
CA TYR A 113 7.99 -9.57 14.14
C TYR A 113 6.79 -10.38 13.66
N GLN A 114 5.91 -10.77 14.57
CA GLN A 114 4.76 -11.60 14.26
C GLN A 114 3.46 -10.94 14.70
N ILE A 115 2.45 -10.96 13.83
CA ILE A 115 1.09 -10.57 14.20
C ILE A 115 0.43 -11.74 14.95
N TRP A 116 -0.24 -11.50 16.06
CA TRP A 116 -1.01 -12.47 16.83
C TRP A 116 -2.49 -12.11 16.76
N MET A 117 -3.24 -12.76 15.87
CA MET A 117 -4.61 -12.37 15.54
C MET A 117 -5.60 -12.53 16.71
N ASN A 118 -5.37 -13.47 17.62
CA ASN A 118 -6.17 -13.62 18.85
C ASN A 118 -5.70 -12.71 20.00
N GLY A 119 -4.62 -11.95 19.80
CA GLY A 119 -4.03 -11.06 20.80
C GLY A 119 -3.14 -11.73 21.86
N THR A 120 -2.96 -13.06 21.82
CA THR A 120 -2.21 -13.81 22.85
C THR A 120 -1.16 -14.75 22.29
N SER A 121 -1.32 -15.25 21.06
CA SER A 121 -0.37 -16.13 20.39
C SER A 121 -0.58 -16.16 18.87
N SER A 122 0.29 -16.87 18.15
CA SER A 122 0.16 -17.09 16.71
C SER A 122 -0.77 -18.25 16.33
N ALA A 123 -1.37 -18.94 17.31
CA ALA A 123 -2.11 -20.19 17.10
C ALA A 123 -3.30 -20.06 16.14
N THR A 124 -3.92 -18.88 16.05
CA THR A 124 -5.09 -18.64 15.20
C THR A 124 -4.74 -17.96 13.87
N ASN A 125 -3.46 -17.74 13.57
CA ASN A 125 -3.07 -17.02 12.36
C ASN A 125 -3.40 -17.80 11.07
N ASN A 126 -3.48 -19.13 11.14
CA ASN A 126 -3.88 -19.98 10.02
C ASN A 126 -5.33 -19.76 9.55
N ALA A 127 -6.17 -19.10 10.36
CA ALA A 127 -7.50 -18.65 9.95
C ALA A 127 -7.47 -17.40 9.05
N TYR A 128 -6.28 -16.88 8.74
CA TYR A 128 -6.08 -15.68 7.93
C TYR A 128 -5.04 -15.90 6.84
N VAL A 129 -5.18 -15.12 5.77
CA VAL A 129 -4.21 -15.02 4.67
C VAL A 129 -3.58 -13.63 4.74
N PHE A 130 -2.27 -13.63 4.94
CA PHE A 130 -1.45 -12.42 4.99
C PHE A 130 -0.78 -12.19 3.65
N THR A 131 -0.85 -10.96 3.13
CA THR A 131 -0.17 -10.53 1.91
C THR A 131 0.44 -9.14 2.10
N SER A 132 1.52 -8.85 1.39
CA SER A 132 2.13 -7.51 1.38
C SER A 132 2.00 -6.89 0.00
N ASP A 133 1.77 -5.58 -0.04
CA ASP A 133 1.75 -4.78 -1.26
C ASP A 133 3.15 -4.31 -1.74
N SER A 134 4.19 -4.59 -0.94
CA SER A 134 5.49 -3.95 -1.10
C SER A 134 6.63 -4.96 -1.22
N PRO A 135 7.61 -4.73 -2.10
CA PRO A 135 8.71 -5.69 -2.30
C PRO A 135 9.75 -5.70 -1.17
N TRP A 136 9.79 -4.65 -0.34
CA TRP A 136 10.76 -4.50 0.76
C TRP A 136 10.25 -5.05 2.11
N VAL A 137 9.02 -5.59 2.12
CA VAL A 137 8.43 -6.30 3.26
C VAL A 137 7.91 -7.65 2.78
N SER A 138 8.31 -8.72 3.46
CA SER A 138 7.72 -10.05 3.25
C SER A 138 6.85 -10.42 4.44
N VAL A 139 5.82 -11.22 4.18
CA VAL A 139 4.96 -11.77 5.22
C VAL A 139 4.70 -13.24 4.98
N GLY A 140 4.82 -14.06 6.03
CA GLY A 140 4.46 -15.47 5.99
C GLY A 140 2.95 -15.63 5.85
N ARG A 141 2.52 -16.20 4.72
CA ARG A 141 1.12 -16.22 4.27
C ARG A 141 0.10 -16.74 5.28
N SER A 142 0.49 -17.70 6.12
CA SER A 142 -0.36 -18.30 7.18
C SER A 142 0.20 -18.12 8.59
N THR A 143 1.42 -17.62 8.71
CA THR A 143 2.10 -17.47 10.01
C THR A 143 2.03 -16.04 10.55
N GLY A 144 1.79 -15.04 9.68
CA GLY A 144 1.79 -13.64 10.06
C GLY A 144 3.17 -13.13 10.51
N ILE A 145 4.25 -13.83 10.16
CA ILE A 145 5.62 -13.39 10.42
C ILE A 145 5.99 -12.37 9.34
N ILE A 146 6.27 -11.15 9.76
CA ILE A 146 6.69 -10.06 8.89
C ILE A 146 8.20 -9.92 8.97
N THR A 147 8.86 -9.84 7.82
CA THR A 147 10.30 -9.58 7.71
C THR A 147 10.54 -8.39 6.82
N LEU A 148 11.29 -7.40 7.33
CA LEU A 148 11.74 -6.25 6.54
C LEU A 148 12.96 -6.69 5.70
N THR A 149 12.81 -6.86 4.39
CA THR A 149 13.85 -7.41 3.52
C THR A 149 14.85 -6.36 3.05
N GLY A 150 14.49 -5.08 3.14
CA GLY A 150 15.38 -3.98 2.79
C GLY A 150 14.77 -2.62 3.11
N LYS A 151 15.60 -1.57 3.00
CA LYS A 151 15.14 -0.19 3.16
C LYS A 151 14.15 0.15 2.05
N PRO A 152 13.01 0.83 2.35
CA PRO A 152 12.13 1.37 1.32
C PRO A 152 12.91 2.24 0.33
N ALA A 153 12.69 2.04 -0.98
CA ALA A 153 13.27 2.88 -2.01
C ALA A 153 12.71 4.32 -1.92
N SER A 154 13.45 5.30 -2.44
CA SER A 154 13.01 6.69 -2.49
C SER A 154 11.64 6.80 -3.19
N GLY A 155 10.62 7.26 -2.47
CA GLY A 155 9.23 7.33 -2.93
C GLY A 155 8.28 6.37 -2.21
N TYR A 156 8.79 5.32 -1.57
CA TYR A 156 8.01 4.42 -0.71
C TYR A 156 8.20 4.81 0.75
N THR A 157 7.09 5.12 1.43
CA THR A 157 7.13 5.50 2.85
C THR A 157 6.45 4.46 3.75
N ALA A 158 5.51 3.68 3.22
CA ALA A 158 4.81 2.64 3.96
C ALA A 158 4.54 1.42 3.08
N ALA A 159 4.48 0.25 3.72
CA ALA A 159 3.97 -0.98 3.15
C ALA A 159 2.68 -1.36 3.88
N VAL A 160 1.71 -1.88 3.14
CA VAL A 160 0.45 -2.39 3.70
C VAL A 160 0.49 -3.91 3.71
N ILE A 161 0.19 -4.48 4.87
CA ILE A 161 -0.08 -5.90 5.04
C ILE A 161 -1.59 -6.10 5.06
N ASN A 162 -2.11 -6.75 4.03
CA ASN A 162 -3.51 -7.13 3.95
C ASN A 162 -3.72 -8.48 4.63
N ILE A 163 -4.72 -8.55 5.50
CA ILE A 163 -5.00 -9.70 6.36
C ILE A 163 -6.46 -10.09 6.15
N ALA A 164 -6.71 -11.08 5.29
CA ALA A 164 -8.06 -11.53 4.99
C ALA A 164 -8.39 -12.79 5.78
N ALA A 165 -9.55 -12.84 6.43
CA ALA A 165 -10.05 -14.07 7.03
C ALA A 165 -10.32 -15.11 5.93
N THR A 166 -9.92 -16.37 6.13
CA THR A 166 -10.04 -17.42 5.11
C THR A 166 -11.48 -17.75 4.76
N ASN A 167 -12.42 -17.51 5.67
CA ASN A 167 -13.86 -17.64 5.47
C ASN A 167 -14.47 -16.45 4.70
N GLY A 168 -13.66 -15.44 4.32
CA GLY A 168 -14.11 -14.23 3.62
C GLY A 168 -14.92 -13.26 4.47
N SER A 169 -15.02 -13.47 5.80
CA SER A 169 -15.92 -12.67 6.64
C SER A 169 -15.44 -11.24 6.83
N MET A 170 -14.12 -11.03 6.92
CA MET A 170 -13.51 -9.71 7.17
C MET A 170 -12.10 -9.64 6.59
N SER A 171 -11.62 -8.40 6.35
CA SER A 171 -10.23 -8.11 6.00
C SER A 171 -9.73 -6.93 6.81
N TYR A 172 -8.47 -7.00 7.27
CA TYR A 172 -7.78 -5.96 8.01
C TYR A 172 -6.54 -5.48 7.27
N GLU A 173 -6.07 -4.29 7.61
CA GLU A 173 -4.80 -3.73 7.16
C GLU A 173 -3.89 -3.40 8.34
N HIS A 174 -2.61 -3.75 8.18
CA HIS A 174 -1.52 -3.35 9.06
C HIS A 174 -0.48 -2.55 8.27
N VAL A 175 -0.21 -1.33 8.72
CA VAL A 175 0.68 -0.40 8.02
C VAL A 175 2.09 -0.43 8.63
N VAL A 176 3.07 -0.76 7.80
CA VAL A 176 4.49 -0.80 8.14
C VAL A 176 5.14 0.50 7.64
N ASN A 177 5.38 1.44 8.56
CA ASN A 177 5.91 2.78 8.21
C ASN A 177 7.11 3.17 9.12
N PRO A 178 8.28 2.55 8.90
CA PRO A 178 9.49 2.90 9.63
C PRO A 178 10.01 4.27 9.17
N ARG A 179 10.08 5.23 10.10
CA ARG A 179 10.61 6.58 9.84
C ARG A 179 12.13 6.66 9.94
N LEU A 180 12.75 5.68 10.59
CA LEU A 180 14.18 5.57 10.77
C LEU A 180 14.62 4.18 10.33
N TRP A 181 15.66 4.14 9.49
CA TRP A 181 16.26 2.90 9.03
C TRP A 181 17.67 2.75 9.61
N GLY A 182 17.88 1.68 10.38
CA GLY A 182 19.18 1.32 10.93
C GLY A 182 20.01 0.51 9.94
N SER A 183 21.32 0.73 9.94
CA SER A 183 22.29 -0.15 9.30
C SER A 183 22.84 -1.11 10.35
N VAL A 184 22.83 -2.41 10.07
CA VAL A 184 23.49 -3.41 10.92
C VAL A 184 24.87 -3.66 10.32
N SER A 185 25.92 -3.17 10.97
CA SER A 185 27.30 -3.59 10.66
C SER A 185 27.58 -4.91 11.37
N ALA A 186 28.30 -5.82 10.72
CA ALA A 186 28.74 -7.10 11.28
C ALA A 186 29.43 -6.93 12.65
N PRO A 187 29.55 -7.99 13.48
CA PRO A 187 30.26 -7.92 14.75
C PRO A 187 31.77 -7.86 14.51
N ALA A 188 32.26 -6.79 13.88
CA ALA A 188 33.65 -6.40 14.02
C ALA A 188 33.74 -5.74 15.40
N ARG A 189 34.54 -6.32 16.29
CA ARG A 189 34.91 -5.70 17.56
C ARG A 189 35.77 -4.49 17.25
N SER A 190 35.14 -3.36 16.95
CA SER A 190 35.79 -2.13 16.54
C SER A 190 36.11 -1.31 17.79
N ALA A 191 37.36 -0.83 17.93
CA ALA A 191 37.71 0.10 19.01
C ALA A 191 36.84 1.37 18.92
N GLY A 192 36.65 2.10 20.02
CA GLY A 192 35.77 3.29 20.04
C GLY A 192 36.08 4.35 18.96
N THR A 193 37.33 4.40 18.47
CA THR A 193 37.77 5.24 17.34
C THR A 193 37.24 4.78 15.98
N ASP A 194 37.03 3.48 15.77
CA ASP A 194 36.47 2.91 14.54
C ASP A 194 34.94 3.03 14.49
N GLY A 195 34.28 3.22 15.63
CA GLY A 195 32.84 3.45 15.71
C GLY A 195 32.38 4.70 14.97
N ALA A 196 33.24 5.73 14.84
CA ALA A 196 32.97 6.92 14.03
C ALA A 196 33.16 6.66 12.52
N THR A 197 33.97 5.67 12.15
CA THR A 197 34.15 5.24 10.75
C THR A 197 33.00 4.31 10.32
N VAL A 198 32.47 3.51 11.25
CA VAL A 198 31.34 2.59 11.04
C VAL A 198 29.97 3.27 11.21
N CYS A 199 29.87 4.24 12.12
CA CYS A 199 28.72 5.13 12.29
C CYS A 199 29.18 6.61 12.16
N PRO A 200 29.41 7.14 10.94
CA PRO A 200 29.82 8.53 10.78
C PRO A 200 28.74 9.48 11.31
N SER A 201 29.17 10.48 12.07
CA SER A 201 28.31 11.59 12.48
C SER A 201 27.72 12.27 11.24
N PRO A 202 26.47 12.75 11.26
CA PRO A 202 25.92 13.56 10.16
C PRO A 202 26.86 14.74 9.89
N GLN A 203 27.35 14.88 8.66
CA GLN A 203 28.29 15.94 8.24
C GLN A 203 27.67 17.35 8.20
N THR A 204 26.55 17.58 8.88
CA THR A 204 25.91 18.89 8.95
C THR A 204 25.57 19.23 10.39
N ALA A 205 26.24 20.25 10.90
CA ALA A 205 26.02 20.84 12.21
C ALA A 205 24.58 21.37 12.30
N GLY A 206 23.67 20.59 12.89
CA GLY A 206 22.29 21.04 13.05
C GLY A 206 21.30 20.08 13.71
N HIS A 207 21.58 18.78 13.82
CA HIS A 207 20.61 17.83 14.38
C HIS A 207 21.13 17.13 15.64
N ARG A 208 20.42 17.37 16.75
CA ARG A 208 20.68 16.82 18.08
C ARG A 208 20.74 15.28 18.04
N ASN A 209 21.88 14.75 18.52
CA ASN A 209 22.18 13.42 19.03
C ASN A 209 21.30 12.24 18.53
N LYS A 210 21.72 11.62 17.41
CA LYS A 210 21.41 10.20 17.14
C LYS A 210 22.60 9.36 17.59
N ALA A 211 22.52 8.83 18.81
CA ALA A 211 23.52 7.88 19.29
C ALA A 211 23.35 6.54 18.55
N CYS A 212 24.38 6.12 17.80
CA CYS A 212 24.54 4.75 17.34
C CYS A 212 24.73 3.88 18.58
N ARG A 213 23.68 3.21 19.08
CA ARG A 213 23.78 2.40 20.30
C ARG A 213 24.20 0.99 19.93
N ILE A 214 25.49 0.70 20.01
CA ILE A 214 26.00 -0.67 20.01
C ILE A 214 25.80 -1.23 21.42
N ARG A 215 24.85 -2.17 21.60
CA ARG A 215 24.77 -2.95 22.85
C ARG A 215 25.62 -4.21 22.68
N PHE A 216 26.66 -4.32 23.48
CA PHE A 216 27.32 -5.59 23.74
C PHE A 216 26.62 -6.22 24.95
N THR A 217 26.02 -7.40 24.77
CA THR A 217 25.70 -8.29 25.88
C THR A 217 26.64 -9.49 25.75
N ASN A 218 27.64 -9.57 26.62
CA ASN A 218 28.23 -10.85 26.98
C ASN A 218 27.76 -11.16 28.40
N ASP A 219 26.81 -12.09 28.48
CA ASP A 219 26.59 -12.87 29.69
C ASP A 219 27.64 -14.01 29.74
N THR A 220 27.89 -14.53 30.93
CA THR A 220 28.77 -15.64 31.33
C THR A 220 30.23 -15.32 31.64
N THR A 221 30.49 -15.03 32.94
CA THR A 221 31.43 -15.82 33.77
C THR A 221 31.16 -15.53 35.25
N GLU A 222 30.48 -16.45 35.96
CA GLU A 222 30.84 -16.75 37.35
C GLU A 222 32.21 -17.44 37.36
N PRO A 223 32.98 -17.27 38.43
CA PRO A 223 33.50 -18.46 39.07
C PRO A 223 33.22 -18.44 40.57
N GLY A 224 32.59 -19.52 41.05
CA GLY A 224 32.69 -19.91 42.44
C GLY A 224 34.10 -20.42 42.76
N THR A 225 34.72 -19.85 43.78
CA THR A 225 35.10 -20.53 45.04
C THR A 225 35.59 -19.47 46.02
#